data_AF-A0AAW3T323-F1
#
_entry.id   AF-A0AAW3T323-F1
#
_cell.length_a   1.000
_cell.length_b   1.000
_cell.length_c   1.000
_cell.angle_alpha   90.00
_cell.angle_beta   90.00
_cell.angle_gamma   90.00
#
_symmetry.space_group_name_H-M   'P 1'
#
loop_
_entity.id
_entity.type
_entity.pdbx_description
1 polymer ?
#
loop_
_entity_poly.entity_id
_entity_poly.type
_entity_poly.pdbx_seq_one_letter_code
_entity_poly.pdbx_strand_id
1 'polypeptide(L)'
;MVVLGFGNRGARINSINRWRARIAVRTAHRAASRGAAVTIICSGGPVHGATPEADLLGAYIARELHWHGSVLVERTSVSTWENVRNVLPLIGGAQCVVFASNGLHAEKARNYLRRQRPDLAGLLAPADDYRPGEMIAVKPIFAAVGLWKLRAMFHVEQPRRC
;
A
#
# COMPACT_ATOMS: atom_id res chain seq x y z
N MET A 1 6.79 -3.27 -8.58
CA MET A 1 6.06 -3.43 -7.29
C MET A 1 5.48 -2.10 -6.89
N VAL A 2 4.21 -2.02 -6.49
CA VAL A 2 3.57 -0.78 -6.03
C VAL A 2 3.17 -0.95 -4.56
N VAL A 3 3.63 -0.06 -3.70
CA VAL A 3 3.33 -0.04 -2.25
C VAL A 3 2.39 1.12 -1.98
N LEU A 4 1.19 0.80 -1.52
CA LEU A 4 0.17 1.80 -1.23
C LEU A 4 0.34 2.34 0.19
N GLY A 5 0.38 3.66 0.33
CA GLY A 5 0.38 4.37 1.59
C GLY A 5 -0.89 4.09 2.40
N PHE A 6 -0.73 4.14 3.72
CA PHE A 6 -1.80 4.16 4.69
C PHE A 6 -1.58 5.34 5.63
N GLY A 7 -2.64 6.12 5.85
CA GLY A 7 -2.61 7.39 6.58
C GLY A 7 -1.68 7.37 7.80
N ASN A 8 -0.70 8.27 7.81
CA ASN A 8 0.35 8.30 8.83
C ASN A 8 0.40 9.65 9.55
N ARG A 9 0.05 9.69 10.84
CA ARG A 9 -0.05 10.94 11.61
C ARG A 9 1.29 11.54 12.04
N GLY A 10 2.31 10.70 12.26
CA GLY A 10 3.61 11.14 12.77
C GLY A 10 4.70 11.15 11.70
N ALA A 11 5.90 11.62 12.07
CA ALA A 11 7.09 11.55 11.22
C ALA A 11 7.70 10.14 11.14
N ARG A 12 7.23 9.20 11.98
CA ARG A 12 7.66 7.80 11.97
C ARG A 12 6.65 6.94 11.22
N ILE A 13 7.15 6.02 10.41
CA ILE A 13 6.34 5.05 9.68
C ILE A 13 5.58 4.11 10.64
N ASN A 14 4.27 4.04 10.48
CA ASN A 14 3.38 3.18 11.27
C ASN A 14 3.52 1.69 10.91
N SER A 15 2.94 0.82 11.75
CA SER A 15 3.03 -0.64 11.60
C SER A 15 2.43 -1.17 10.30
N ILE A 16 1.37 -0.53 9.77
CA ILE A 16 0.71 -0.95 8.52
C ILE A 16 1.62 -0.69 7.32
N ASN A 17 2.20 0.51 7.23
CA ASN A 17 3.14 0.87 6.17
C ASN A 17 4.42 0.01 6.25
N ARG A 18 4.93 -0.26 7.46
CA ARG A 18 6.06 -1.19 7.65
C ARG A 18 5.75 -2.58 7.13
N TRP A 19 4.57 -3.11 7.45
CA TRP A 19 4.15 -4.43 6.99
C TRP A 19 4.00 -4.49 5.46
N ARG A 20 3.38 -3.49 4.84
CA ARG A 20 3.28 -3.38 3.37
C ARG A 20 4.65 -3.28 2.69
N ALA A 21 5.56 -2.51 3.27
CA ALA A 21 6.94 -2.41 2.78
C ALA A 21 7.67 -3.76 2.84
N ARG A 22 7.50 -4.54 3.91
CA ARG A 22 8.08 -5.90 4.00
C ARG A 22 7.55 -6.84 2.94
N ILE A 23 6.24 -6.80 2.64
CA ILE A 23 5.65 -7.58 1.54
C ILE A 23 6.31 -7.17 0.21
N ALA A 24 6.44 -5.87 -0.03
CA ALA A 24 7.03 -5.35 -1.26
C ALA A 24 8.47 -5.82 -1.45
N VAL A 25 9.32 -5.66 -0.43
CA VAL A 25 10.74 -6.04 -0.47
C VAL A 25 10.91 -7.55 -0.58
N ARG A 26 10.12 -8.35 0.17
CA ARG A 26 10.14 -9.82 0.06
C ARG A 26 9.77 -10.28 -1.36
N THR A 27 8.70 -9.70 -1.92
CA THR A 27 8.26 -10.01 -3.29
C THR A 27 9.31 -9.58 -4.32
N ALA A 28 9.92 -8.40 -4.11
CA ALA A 28 10.98 -7.87 -4.96
C ALA A 28 12.23 -8.77 -4.95
N HIS A 29 12.70 -9.22 -3.78
CA HIS A 29 13.83 -10.15 -3.70
C HIS A 29 13.56 -11.48 -4.40
N ARG A 30 12.37 -12.05 -4.25
CA ARG A 30 12.01 -13.30 -4.94
C ARG A 30 11.97 -13.12 -6.47
N ALA A 31 11.49 -11.98 -6.94
CA ALA A 31 11.50 -11.67 -8.37
C ALA A 31 12.93 -11.45 -8.87
N ALA A 32 13.75 -10.69 -8.13
CA ALA A 32 15.15 -10.44 -8.46
C ALA A 32 15.99 -11.72 -8.46
N SER A 33 15.77 -12.64 -7.52
CA SER A 33 16.46 -13.94 -7.49
C SER A 33 16.11 -14.84 -8.69
N ARG A 34 15.05 -14.51 -9.44
CA ARG A 34 14.66 -15.16 -10.69
C ARG A 34 15.12 -14.38 -11.94
N GLY A 35 15.98 -13.38 -11.75
CA GLY A 35 16.54 -12.55 -12.83
C GLY A 35 15.69 -11.35 -13.25
N ALA A 36 14.60 -11.03 -12.54
CA ALA A 36 13.78 -9.87 -12.89
C ALA A 36 14.40 -8.55 -12.39
N ALA A 37 14.42 -7.53 -13.25
CA ALA A 37 14.68 -6.16 -12.81
C ALA A 37 13.45 -5.62 -12.07
N VAL A 38 13.61 -5.21 -10.81
CA VAL A 38 12.49 -4.76 -9.96
C VAL A 38 12.63 -3.30 -9.58
N THR A 39 11.58 -2.52 -9.87
CA THR A 39 11.37 -1.19 -9.31
C THR A 39 10.25 -1.24 -8.28
N ILE A 40 10.49 -0.67 -7.11
CA ILE A 40 9.47 -0.45 -6.06
C ILE A 40 8.96 0.98 -6.17
N ILE A 41 7.65 1.15 -6.32
CA ILE A 41 6.98 2.45 -6.39
C ILE A 41 6.19 2.62 -5.09
N CYS A 42 6.56 3.60 -4.27
CA CYS A 42 5.80 3.98 -3.07
C CYS A 42 4.83 5.10 -3.44
N SER A 43 3.55 4.94 -3.14
CA SER A 43 2.51 5.92 -3.52
C SER A 43 1.65 6.28 -2.31
N GLY A 44 1.52 7.58 -2.04
CA GLY A 44 0.75 8.11 -0.93
C GLY A 44 1.24 9.50 -0.52
N GLY A 45 0.31 10.45 -0.48
CA GLY A 45 0.53 11.83 -0.06
C GLY A 45 0.35 12.06 1.44
N PRO A 46 0.25 13.31 1.88
CA PRO A 46 0.09 13.66 3.29
C PRO A 46 -1.39 13.64 3.71
N VAL A 47 -1.96 12.46 4.00
CA VAL A 47 -3.41 12.35 4.33
C VAL A 47 -3.70 12.71 5.79
N HIS A 48 -2.82 12.29 6.70
CA HIS A 48 -3.03 12.45 8.14
C HIS A 48 -1.87 13.13 8.87
N GLY A 49 -0.81 13.52 8.16
CA GLY A 49 0.37 14.17 8.69
C GLY A 49 1.05 15.02 7.62
N ALA A 50 2.08 15.78 8.00
CA ALA A 50 2.79 16.69 7.09
C ALA A 50 3.71 15.98 6.08
N THR A 51 4.10 14.73 6.36
CA THR A 51 5.01 13.95 5.52
C THR A 51 4.23 13.01 4.62
N PRO A 52 4.46 13.01 3.29
CA PRO A 52 3.86 12.02 2.39
C PRO A 52 4.18 10.59 2.83
N GLU A 53 3.16 9.72 2.81
CA GLU A 53 3.35 8.32 3.17
C GLU A 53 4.35 7.59 2.25
N ALA A 54 4.45 8.02 0.99
CA ALA A 54 5.43 7.50 0.03
C ALA A 54 6.88 7.74 0.47
N ASP A 55 7.20 8.90 1.06
CA ASP A 55 8.55 9.20 1.52
C ASP A 55 8.91 8.36 2.75
N LEU A 56 7.96 8.18 3.67
CA LEU A 56 8.14 7.31 4.84
C LEU A 56 8.37 5.85 4.42
N LEU A 57 7.62 5.37 3.43
CA LEU A 57 7.78 4.04 2.84
C LEU A 57 9.14 3.88 2.17
N GLY A 58 9.52 4.82 1.30
CA GLY A 58 10.79 4.77 0.58
C GLY A 58 11.99 4.78 1.52
N ALA A 59 11.98 5.66 2.53
CA ALA A 59 13.03 5.72 3.54
C ALA A 59 13.13 4.42 4.35
N TYR A 60 12.00 3.84 4.75
CA TYR A 60 11.98 2.57 5.48
C TYR A 60 12.52 1.41 4.62
N ILE A 61 12.11 1.34 3.35
CA ILE A 61 12.55 0.30 2.41
C ILE A 61 14.07 0.36 2.19
N ALA A 62 14.62 1.56 1.98
CA ALA A 62 16.05 1.73 1.74
C ALA A 62 16.89 1.51 3.01
N ARG A 63 16.50 2.12 4.13
CA ARG A 63 17.35 2.18 5.34
C ARG A 63 17.21 0.97 6.25
N GLU A 64 16.00 0.42 6.35
CA GLU A 64 15.65 -0.57 7.39
C GLU A 64 15.39 -1.95 6.80
N LEU A 65 14.96 -2.03 5.54
CA LEU A 65 14.80 -3.30 4.82
C LEU A 65 15.95 -3.57 3.84
N HIS A 66 16.93 -2.66 3.73
CA HIS A 66 18.14 -2.79 2.91
C HIS A 66 17.86 -3.17 1.44
N TRP A 67 16.77 -2.65 0.88
CA TRP A 67 16.52 -2.80 -0.55
C TRP A 67 17.40 -1.82 -1.33
N HIS A 68 18.31 -2.36 -2.14
CA HIS A 68 19.27 -1.57 -2.93
C HIS A 68 18.84 -1.37 -4.40
N GLY A 69 17.70 -1.92 -4.81
CA GLY A 69 17.15 -1.70 -6.16
C GLY A 69 16.46 -0.35 -6.30
N SER A 70 15.91 -0.10 -7.50
CA SER A 70 15.21 1.15 -7.80
C SER A 70 13.99 1.38 -6.91
N VAL A 71 13.87 2.59 -6.36
CA VAL A 71 12.72 3.06 -5.58
C VAL A 71 12.22 4.38 -6.16
N LEU A 72 10.97 4.40 -6.60
CA LEU A 72 10.25 5.59 -7.04
C LEU A 72 9.19 5.99 -6.00
N VAL A 73 8.82 7.26 -5.99
CA VAL A 73 7.93 7.86 -4.99
C VAL A 73 6.91 8.76 -5.65
N GLU A 74 5.65 8.57 -5.29
CA GLU A 74 4.49 9.35 -5.74
C GLU A 74 3.80 9.95 -4.50
N ARG A 75 3.79 11.29 -4.40
CA ARG A 75 3.52 12.02 -3.15
C ARG A 75 2.18 12.76 -3.10
N THR A 76 1.37 12.64 -4.14
CA THR A 76 0.20 13.50 -4.36
C THR A 76 -1.11 12.80 -4.05
N SER A 77 -1.13 11.47 -4.08
CA SER A 77 -2.35 10.69 -3.90
C SER A 77 -2.87 10.70 -2.46
N VAL A 78 -4.12 11.11 -2.27
CA VAL A 78 -4.79 11.09 -0.95
C VAL A 78 -5.88 10.01 -0.86
N SER A 79 -6.04 9.22 -1.93
CA SER A 79 -7.00 8.12 -2.01
C SER A 79 -6.41 6.91 -2.73
N THR A 80 -7.02 5.73 -2.53
CA THR A 80 -6.61 4.52 -3.28
C THR A 80 -6.82 4.66 -4.79
N TRP A 81 -7.83 5.43 -5.22
CA TRP A 81 -8.10 5.69 -6.63
C TRP A 81 -6.98 6.51 -7.27
N GLU A 82 -6.55 7.58 -6.59
CA GLU A 82 -5.43 8.42 -7.01
C GLU A 82 -4.11 7.66 -6.95
N ASN A 83 -3.87 6.85 -5.92
CA ASN A 83 -2.67 6.02 -5.86
C ASN A 83 -2.53 5.21 -7.15
N VAL A 84 -3.58 4.52 -7.57
CA VAL A 84 -3.57 3.72 -8.81
C VAL A 84 -3.37 4.61 -10.03
N ARG A 85 -4.07 5.73 -10.13
CA ARG A 85 -3.95 6.67 -11.26
C ARG A 85 -2.53 7.23 -11.40
N ASN A 86 -1.96 7.69 -10.30
CA ASN A 86 -0.72 8.46 -10.28
C ASN A 86 0.53 7.58 -10.36
N VAL A 87 0.42 6.27 -10.09
CA VAL A 87 1.52 5.34 -10.38
C VAL A 87 1.56 4.91 -11.85
N LEU A 88 0.50 5.09 -12.64
CA LEU A 88 0.47 4.67 -14.04
C LEU A 88 1.64 5.23 -14.86
N PRO A 89 2.00 6.52 -14.78
CA PRO A 89 3.16 7.06 -15.50
C PRO A 89 4.48 6.46 -15.03
N LEU A 90 4.54 6.00 -13.76
CA LEU A 90 5.76 5.43 -13.14
C LEU A 90 5.91 3.93 -13.41
N ILE A 91 4.83 3.23 -13.76
CA ILE A 91 4.85 1.82 -14.14
C ILE A 91 5.63 1.62 -15.45
N GLY A 92 5.62 2.61 -16.35
CA GLY A 92 6.39 2.59 -17.59
C GLY A 92 6.12 1.35 -18.44
N GLY A 93 7.17 0.77 -19.03
CA GLY A 93 7.12 -0.47 -19.82
C GLY A 93 7.18 -1.76 -19.00
N ALA A 94 6.70 -1.75 -17.74
CA ALA A 94 6.75 -2.93 -16.90
C ALA A 94 5.96 -4.11 -17.52
N GLN A 95 6.54 -5.30 -17.43
CA GLN A 95 5.88 -6.54 -17.86
C GLN A 95 4.98 -7.15 -16.78
N CYS A 96 5.08 -6.62 -15.55
CA CYS A 96 4.37 -7.15 -14.39
C CYS A 96 4.16 -6.06 -13.32
N VAL A 97 2.92 -5.96 -12.81
CA VAL A 97 2.49 -5.02 -11.79
C VAL A 97 1.93 -5.80 -10.60
N VAL A 98 2.52 -5.57 -9.44
CA VAL A 98 2.13 -6.19 -8.17
C VAL A 98 1.82 -5.10 -7.17
N PHE A 99 0.63 -5.14 -6.56
CA PHE A 99 0.24 -4.25 -5.47
C PHE A 99 0.53 -4.89 -4.11
N ALA A 100 1.55 -4.38 -3.41
CA ALA A 100 1.89 -4.77 -2.05
C ALA A 100 0.98 -4.05 -1.05
N SER A 101 -0.08 -4.72 -0.63
CA SER A 101 -1.06 -4.23 0.34
C SER A 101 -1.73 -5.39 1.09
N ASN A 102 -2.71 -5.11 1.96
CA ASN A 102 -3.55 -6.19 2.51
C ASN A 102 -4.53 -6.70 1.45
N GLY A 103 -4.98 -7.96 1.57
CA GLY A 103 -5.78 -8.63 0.54
C GLY A 103 -6.95 -7.80 0.01
N LEU A 104 -7.74 -7.18 0.90
CA LEU A 104 -8.87 -6.32 0.49
C LEU A 104 -8.43 -5.04 -0.24
N HIS A 105 -7.37 -4.35 0.19
CA HIS A 105 -6.90 -3.15 -0.51
C HIS A 105 -6.13 -3.49 -1.79
N ALA A 106 -5.42 -4.61 -1.82
CA ALA A 106 -4.74 -5.09 -3.00
C ALA A 106 -5.75 -5.44 -4.10
N GLU A 107 -6.83 -6.14 -3.77
CA GLU A 107 -7.94 -6.39 -4.71
C GLU A 107 -8.63 -5.09 -5.14
N LYS A 108 -8.86 -4.16 -4.22
CA LYS A 108 -9.42 -2.84 -4.55
C LYS A 108 -8.54 -2.10 -5.57
N ALA A 109 -7.23 -2.09 -5.38
CA ALA A 109 -6.29 -1.46 -6.29
C ALA A 109 -6.24 -2.17 -7.66
N ARG A 110 -6.26 -3.51 -7.68
CA ARG A 110 -6.38 -4.30 -8.92
C ARG A 110 -7.65 -3.93 -9.70
N ASN A 111 -8.79 -3.84 -9.02
CA ASN A 111 -10.05 -3.43 -9.64
C ASN A 111 -10.02 -2.00 -10.17
N TYR A 112 -9.39 -1.08 -9.45
CA TYR A 112 -9.19 0.28 -9.96
C TYR A 112 -8.27 0.33 -11.17
N LEU A 113 -7.21 -0.48 -11.21
CA LEU A 113 -6.36 -0.57 -12.39
C LEU A 113 -7.15 -1.07 -13.59
N ARG A 114 -7.93 -2.15 -13.43
CA ARG A 114 -8.80 -2.68 -14.50
C ARG A 114 -9.79 -1.64 -15.03
N ARG A 115 -10.31 -0.76 -14.16
CA ARG A 115 -11.25 0.30 -14.53
C ARG A 115 -10.57 1.49 -15.22
N GLN A 116 -9.36 1.85 -14.80
CA GLN A 116 -8.64 3.02 -15.32
C GLN A 116 -7.82 2.69 -16.59
N ARG A 117 -7.24 1.50 -16.64
CA ARG A 117 -6.36 0.98 -17.70
C ARG A 117 -6.60 -0.52 -17.92
N PRO A 118 -7.73 -0.89 -18.54
CA PRO A 118 -8.06 -2.30 -18.82
C PRO A 118 -6.99 -2.99 -19.68
N ASP A 119 -6.29 -2.24 -20.52
CA ASP A 119 -5.16 -2.70 -21.32
C ASP A 119 -3.96 -3.18 -20.48
N LEU A 120 -3.79 -2.64 -19.27
CA LEU A 120 -2.73 -3.05 -18.33
C LEU A 120 -3.18 -4.17 -17.38
N ALA A 121 -4.44 -4.61 -17.45
CA ALA A 121 -4.97 -5.63 -16.54
C ALA A 121 -4.22 -6.97 -16.65
N GLY A 122 -3.72 -7.31 -17.84
CA GLY A 122 -2.94 -8.53 -18.08
C GLY A 122 -1.56 -8.52 -17.41
N LEU A 123 -1.07 -7.36 -16.98
CA LEU A 123 0.20 -7.23 -16.26
C LEU A 123 0.04 -7.49 -14.75
N LEU A 124 -1.19 -7.59 -14.24
CA LEU A 124 -1.42 -7.79 -12.81
C LEU A 124 -0.93 -9.16 -12.35
N ALA A 125 -0.06 -9.17 -11.35
CA ALA A 125 0.39 -10.38 -10.69
C ALA A 125 0.10 -10.34 -9.18
N PRO A 126 -0.03 -11.52 -8.53
CA PRO A 126 -0.19 -11.59 -7.09
C PRO A 126 1.07 -11.10 -6.36
N ALA A 127 0.88 -10.48 -5.20
CA ALA A 127 1.97 -10.22 -4.27
C ALA A 127 2.25 -11.48 -3.44
N ASP A 128 3.40 -11.54 -2.76
CA ASP A 128 3.65 -12.54 -1.72
C ASP A 128 2.96 -12.10 -0.41
N ASP A 129 1.69 -11.69 -0.49
CA ASP A 129 0.85 -11.16 0.59
C ASP A 129 0.08 -12.25 1.37
N TYR A 130 0.10 -13.49 0.87
CA TYR A 130 -0.65 -14.62 1.44
C TYR A 130 0.29 -15.75 1.92
N ARG A 131 0.40 -15.92 3.25
CA ARG A 131 0.93 -17.13 3.89
C ARG A 131 -0.14 -17.74 4.82
N PRO A 132 -0.52 -19.01 4.64
CA PRO A 132 -1.25 -19.77 5.67
C PRO A 132 -0.45 -19.71 6.99
N GLY A 133 -1.03 -19.18 8.06
CA GLY A 133 -0.39 -19.05 9.39
C GLY A 133 -0.11 -17.61 9.87
N GLU A 134 0.02 -16.62 8.98
CA GLU A 134 0.18 -15.20 9.39
C GLU A 134 -1.14 -14.58 9.91
N MET A 135 -2.27 -15.29 9.74
CA MET A 135 -3.61 -14.86 10.16
C MET A 135 -3.80 -14.74 11.68
N ILE A 136 -2.93 -15.33 12.50
CA ILE A 136 -3.02 -15.26 13.97
C ILE A 136 -2.64 -13.84 14.46
N ALA A 137 -1.69 -13.17 13.80
CA ALA A 137 -1.20 -11.86 14.23
C ALA A 137 -2.06 -10.67 13.74
N VAL A 138 -2.90 -10.87 12.71
CA VAL A 138 -3.72 -9.79 12.10
C VAL A 138 -5.14 -9.71 12.69
N LYS A 139 -5.62 -10.77 13.37
CA LYS A 139 -6.88 -10.73 14.14
C LYS A 139 -7.01 -9.51 15.07
N PRO A 140 -6.01 -9.13 15.88
CA PRO A 140 -6.12 -7.95 16.74
C PRO A 140 -6.21 -6.62 15.97
N ILE A 141 -5.62 -6.55 14.77
CA ILE A 141 -5.67 -5.34 13.92
C ILE A 141 -7.06 -5.19 13.30
N PHE A 142 -7.65 -6.27 12.79
CA PHE A 142 -9.04 -6.27 12.31
C PHE A 142 -10.03 -5.94 13.45
N ALA A 143 -9.80 -6.47 14.65
CA ALA A 143 -10.59 -6.11 15.83
C ALA A 143 -10.48 -4.62 16.18
N ALA A 144 -9.27 -4.04 16.16
CA ALA A 144 -9.06 -2.62 16.45
C ALA A 144 -9.70 -1.69 15.41
N VAL A 145 -9.60 -2.01 14.11
CA VAL A 145 -10.25 -1.24 13.03
C VAL A 145 -11.77 -1.38 13.09
N GLY A 146 -12.28 -2.58 13.40
CA GLY A 146 -13.71 -2.80 13.66
C GLY A 146 -14.23 -1.96 14.83
N LEU A 147 -13.46 -1.90 15.93
CA LEU A 147 -13.80 -1.10 17.11
C LEU A 147 -13.78 0.41 16.82
N TRP A 148 -12.88 0.87 15.96
CA TRP A 148 -12.80 2.28 15.54
C TRP A 148 -14.01 2.68 14.68
N LYS A 149 -14.44 1.81 13.76
CA LYS A 149 -15.67 2.00 12.96
C LYS A 149 -16.94 1.98 13.82
N LEU A 150 -16.99 1.13 14.85
CA LEU A 150 -18.09 1.10 15.81
C LEU A 150 -18.13 2.38 16.67
N ARG A 151 -16.99 2.85 17.19
CA ARG A 151 -16.92 4.13 17.92
C ARG A 151 -17.35 5.33 17.09
N ALA A 152 -17.03 5.34 15.79
CA ALA A 152 -17.46 6.42 14.88
C ALA A 152 -18.98 6.41 14.64
N MET A 153 -19.64 5.24 14.71
CA MET A 153 -21.11 5.16 14.66
C MET A 153 -21.76 5.60 15.97
N PHE A 154 -21.19 5.28 17.13
CA PHE A 154 -21.71 5.73 18.43
C PHE A 154 -21.37 7.19 18.81
N HIS A 155 -20.68 7.94 17.95
CA HIS A 155 -20.43 9.39 18.12
C HIS A 155 -21.23 10.28 17.18
N VAL A 156 -22.19 9.70 16.44
CA VAL A 156 -23.17 10.44 15.65
C VAL A 156 -24.56 10.01 16.07
N GLU A 157 -24.91 10.31 17.32
CA GLU A 157 -26.30 10.47 17.75
C GLU A 157 -26.35 11.34 19.01
N GLN A 158 -26.06 12.63 18.83
CA GLN A 158 -26.77 13.64 19.62
C GLN A 158 -27.86 14.21 18.71
N PRO A 159 -29.15 13.86 18.94
CA PRO A 159 -30.22 14.64 18.36
C PRO A 159 -30.19 16.03 18.99
N ARG A 160 -29.95 17.05 18.17
CA ARG A 160 -30.17 18.44 18.55
C ARG A 160 -31.67 18.74 18.44
N ARG A 161 -32.27 19.08 19.60
CA ARG A 161 -33.46 19.94 19.83
C ARG A 161 -34.80 19.44 19.23
N CYS A 162 -35.97 19.64 19.84
CA CYS A 162 -36.45 20.66 20.80
C CYS A 162 -37.11 20.03 22.03
#